data_AF-A0A101SBW9-F1
#
_entry.id   AF-A0A101SBW9-F1
#
_cell.length_a   1.000
_cell.length_b   1.000
_cell.length_c   1.000
_cell.angle_alpha   90.00
_cell.angle_beta   90.00
_cell.angle_gamma   90.00
#
_symmetry.space_group_name_H-M   'P 1'
#
loop_
_entity.id
_entity.type
_entity.pdbx_description
1 polymer ?
#
loop_
_entity_poly.entity_id
_entity_poly.type
_entity_poly.pdbx_seq_one_letter_code
_entity_poly.pdbx_strand_id
1 'polypeptide(L)'
;MSKAEIRRLDKEIRRTQNKLEAVRKGEWWPLTSRERLAMSRAMARGARSIHQGRSTSGAENRMDSIGSAAETRLNAELTALHGEKQRILTEDARAKATKKSSGWW
;
A
#
# COMPACT_ATOMS: atom_id res chain seq x y z
N MET A 1 2.22 23.82 12.72
CA MET A 1 2.71 22.43 12.84
C MET A 1 2.18 21.55 11.71
N SER A 2 0.90 21.64 11.36
CA SER A 2 0.25 20.82 10.31
C SER A 2 0.97 20.74 8.96
N LYS A 3 1.61 21.82 8.48
CA LYS A 3 2.30 21.81 7.17
C LYS A 3 3.45 20.80 7.12
N ALA A 4 4.12 20.52 8.24
CA ALA A 4 5.17 19.51 8.30
C ALA A 4 4.59 18.08 8.26
N GLU A 5 3.48 17.85 8.97
CA GLU A 5 2.76 16.57 8.99
C GLU A 5 2.14 16.26 7.63
N ILE A 6 1.51 17.24 6.98
CA ILE A 6 0.98 17.09 5.62
C ILE A 6 2.09 16.69 4.63
N ARG A 7 3.28 17.32 4.71
CA ARG A 7 4.42 16.96 3.85
C ARG A 7 4.94 15.55 4.15
N ARG A 8 4.90 15.11 5.41
CA ARG A 8 5.26 13.74 5.78
C ARG A 8 4.26 12.75 5.19
N LEU A 9 2.97 12.99 5.36
CA LEU A 9 1.90 12.17 4.78
C LEU A 9 1.99 12.12 3.25
N ASP A 10 2.24 13.25 2.58
CA ASP A 10 2.43 13.27 1.13
C ASP A 10 3.62 12.42 0.66
N LYS A 11 4.71 12.41 1.42
CA LYS A 11 5.86 11.52 1.14
C LYS A 11 5.48 10.06 1.36
N GLU A 12 4.73 9.74 2.39
CA GLU A 12 4.27 8.37 2.68
C GLU A 12 3.28 7.88 1.62
N ILE A 13 2.30 8.70 1.23
CA ILE A 13 1.37 8.43 0.12
C ILE A 13 2.14 8.12 -1.16
N ARG A 14 3.12 8.96 -1.53
CA ARG A 14 3.94 8.73 -2.73
C ARG A 14 4.72 7.43 -2.64
N ARG A 15 5.29 7.11 -1.48
CA ARG A 15 6.02 5.85 -1.28
C ARG A 15 5.09 4.64 -1.43
N THR A 16 3.88 4.70 -0.90
CA THR A 16 2.91 3.61 -0.99
C THR A 16 2.34 3.48 -2.40
N GLN A 17 2.16 4.59 -3.13
CA GLN A 17 1.83 4.57 -4.56
C GLN A 17 2.91 3.88 -5.40
N ASN A 18 4.19 4.23 -5.18
CA ASN A 18 5.30 3.58 -5.88
C ASN A 18 5.36 2.07 -5.58
N LYS A 19 5.07 1.67 -4.34
CA LYS A 19 4.95 0.26 -3.95
C LYS A 19 3.81 -0.43 -4.70
N LEU A 20 2.64 0.21 -4.81
CA LEU A 20 1.49 -0.34 -5.51
C LEU A 20 1.79 -0.53 -7.00
N GLU A 21 2.40 0.46 -7.64
CA GLU A 21 2.82 0.36 -9.04
C GLU A 21 3.83 -0.77 -9.25
N ALA A 22 4.79 -0.92 -8.34
CA ALA A 22 5.76 -2.00 -8.39
C ALA A 22 5.09 -3.38 -8.28
N VAL A 23 4.12 -3.57 -7.36
CA VAL A 23 3.36 -4.82 -7.27
C VAL A 23 2.59 -5.10 -8.57
N ARG A 24 1.95 -4.08 -9.16
CA ARG A 24 1.24 -4.21 -10.45
C ARG A 24 2.15 -4.58 -11.61
N LYS A 25 3.41 -4.17 -11.56
CA LYS A 25 4.46 -4.56 -12.52
C LYS A 25 5.04 -5.96 -12.26
N GLY A 26 4.58 -6.64 -11.21
CA GLY A 26 5.07 -7.96 -10.81
C GLY A 26 6.36 -7.89 -9.98
N GLU A 27 6.76 -6.72 -9.47
CA GLU A 27 7.94 -6.59 -8.64
C GLU A 27 7.69 -7.05 -7.20
N TRP A 28 8.67 -7.74 -6.60
CA TRP A 28 8.50 -8.38 -5.29
C TRP A 28 9.05 -7.56 -4.12
N TRP A 29 9.78 -6.48 -4.38
CA TRP A 29 10.35 -5.64 -3.31
C TRP A 29 9.30 -4.93 -2.42
N PRO A 30 8.06 -4.63 -2.86
CA PRO A 30 7.05 -4.04 -1.98
C PRO A 30 6.37 -5.04 -1.04
N LEU A 31 6.61 -6.33 -1.25
CA LEU A 31 6.00 -7.41 -0.48
C LEU A 31 6.62 -7.49 0.91
N THR A 32 5.77 -7.78 1.90
CA THR A 32 6.17 -8.11 3.27
C THR A 32 6.91 -9.44 3.33
N SER A 33 7.64 -9.70 4.42
CA SER A 33 8.38 -10.96 4.59
C SER A 33 7.48 -12.20 4.49
N ARG A 34 6.23 -12.10 4.97
CA ARG A 34 5.24 -13.19 4.88
C ARG A 34 4.76 -13.41 3.45
N GLU A 35 4.46 -12.33 2.72
CA GLU A 35 4.07 -12.39 1.31
C GLU A 35 5.20 -12.95 0.44
N ARG A 36 6.45 -12.51 0.66
CA ARG A 36 7.64 -13.05 -0.03
C ARG A 36 7.84 -14.53 0.24
N LEU A 37 7.75 -14.95 1.51
CA LEU A 37 7.87 -16.37 1.85
C LEU A 37 6.78 -17.20 1.16
N ALA A 38 5.55 -16.70 1.09
CA ALA A 38 4.47 -17.35 0.36
C ALA A 38 4.76 -17.43 -1.14
N MET A 39 5.30 -16.35 -1.73
CA MET A 39 5.70 -16.29 -3.13
C MET A 39 6.81 -17.30 -3.45
N SER A 40 7.88 -17.34 -2.65
CA SER A 40 8.98 -18.29 -2.80
C SER A 40 8.50 -19.75 -2.65
N ARG A 41 7.58 -20.02 -1.72
CA ARG A 41 6.99 -21.36 -1.56
C ARG A 41 6.14 -21.76 -2.77
N ALA A 42 5.38 -20.83 -3.35
CA ALA A 42 4.60 -21.08 -4.56
C ALA A 42 5.53 -21.38 -5.74
N MET A 43 6.58 -20.58 -5.93
CA MET A 43 7.62 -20.80 -6.94
C MET A 43 8.30 -22.17 -6.78
N ALA A 44 8.72 -22.53 -5.57
CA ALA A 44 9.33 -23.83 -5.30
C ALA A 44 8.38 -25.01 -5.58
N ARG A 45 7.08 -24.85 -5.30
CA ARG A 45 6.06 -25.85 -5.66
C ARG A 45 5.89 -25.95 -7.18
N GLY A 46 5.90 -24.84 -7.89
CA GLY A 46 5.86 -24.82 -9.36
C GLY A 46 7.05 -25.57 -9.97
N ALA A 47 8.27 -25.27 -9.50
CA ALA A 47 9.48 -25.98 -9.94
C ALA A 47 9.40 -27.50 -9.68
N ARG A 48 8.88 -27.89 -8.51
CA ARG A 48 8.64 -29.31 -8.21
C ARG A 48 7.61 -29.94 -9.14
N SER A 49 6.52 -29.24 -9.48
CA SER A 49 5.53 -29.73 -10.44
C SER A 49 6.14 -29.95 -11.83
N ILE A 50 6.94 -29.00 -12.32
CA ILE A 50 7.65 -29.11 -13.62
C ILE A 50 8.53 -30.36 -13.64
N HIS A 51 9.35 -30.55 -12.60
CA HIS A 51 10.20 -31.74 -12.49
C HIS A 51 9.39 -33.05 -12.48
N GLN A 52 8.16 -33.03 -11.95
CA GLN A 52 7.28 -34.19 -11.90
C GLN A 52 6.40 -34.35 -13.14
N GLY A 53 6.59 -33.51 -14.18
CA GLY A 53 5.75 -33.50 -15.38
C GLY A 53 4.30 -33.10 -15.11
N ARG A 54 4.04 -32.38 -14.01
CA ARG A 54 2.71 -31.93 -13.58
C ARG A 54 2.48 -30.47 -13.93
N SER A 55 1.21 -30.08 -14.00
CA SER A 55 0.80 -28.68 -14.22
C SER A 55 1.29 -27.75 -13.11
N THR A 56 1.68 -26.53 -13.49
CA THR A 56 2.08 -25.41 -12.62
C THR A 56 0.94 -24.48 -12.25
N SER A 57 -0.27 -24.70 -12.78
CA SER A 57 -1.43 -23.82 -12.62
C SER A 57 -1.74 -23.49 -11.16
N GLY A 58 -1.64 -24.47 -10.26
CA GLY A 58 -1.85 -24.25 -8.83
C GLY A 58 -0.80 -23.33 -8.18
N ALA A 59 0.44 -23.35 -8.67
CA ALA A 59 1.50 -22.45 -8.21
C ALA A 59 1.29 -21.04 -8.77
N GLU A 60 0.97 -20.92 -10.06
CA GLU A 60 0.67 -19.65 -10.74
C GLU A 60 -0.52 -18.93 -10.09
N ASN A 61 -1.66 -19.63 -9.95
CA ASN A 61 -2.84 -19.10 -9.26
C ASN A 61 -2.52 -18.64 -7.83
N ARG A 62 -1.61 -19.35 -7.14
CA ARG A 62 -1.20 -18.95 -5.80
C ARG A 62 -0.36 -17.67 -5.84
N MET A 63 0.56 -17.54 -6.78
CA MET A 63 1.36 -16.33 -6.98
C MET A 63 0.48 -15.13 -7.30
N ASP A 64 -0.49 -15.29 -8.20
CA ASP A 64 -1.46 -14.24 -8.55
C ASP A 64 -2.29 -13.82 -7.35
N SER A 65 -2.81 -14.79 -6.58
CA SER A 65 -3.57 -14.50 -5.36
C SER A 65 -2.77 -13.71 -4.31
N ILE A 66 -1.45 -13.96 -4.21
CA ILE A 66 -0.56 -13.22 -3.31
C ILE A 66 -0.36 -11.79 -3.83
N GLY A 67 -0.19 -11.62 -5.14
CA GLY A 67 -0.13 -10.30 -5.79
C GLY A 67 -1.40 -9.48 -5.52
N SER A 68 -2.57 -10.03 -5.80
CA SER A 68 -3.86 -9.36 -5.55
C SER A 68 -4.09 -9.03 -4.07
N ALA A 69 -3.65 -9.90 -3.15
CA ALA A 69 -3.72 -9.63 -1.71
C ALA A 69 -2.81 -8.46 -1.31
N ALA A 70 -1.59 -8.39 -1.86
CA ALA A 70 -0.66 -7.30 -1.61
C ALA A 70 -1.18 -5.97 -2.18
N GLU A 71 -1.76 -5.96 -3.38
CA GLU A 71 -2.41 -4.78 -3.94
C GLU A 71 -3.56 -4.29 -3.05
N THR A 72 -4.41 -5.21 -2.58
CA THR A 72 -5.53 -4.88 -1.69
C THR A 72 -5.04 -4.24 -0.39
N ARG A 73 -3.99 -4.80 0.23
CA ARG A 73 -3.36 -4.24 1.43
C ARG A 73 -2.81 -2.84 1.18
N LEU A 74 -2.06 -2.64 0.10
CA LEU A 74 -1.46 -1.34 -0.24
C LEU A 74 -2.53 -0.28 -0.53
N ASN A 75 -3.63 -0.66 -1.18
CA ASN A 75 -4.78 0.23 -1.37
C ASN A 75 -5.42 0.62 -0.04
N ALA A 76 -5.60 -0.33 0.88
CA ALA A 76 -6.12 -0.02 2.22
C ALA A 76 -5.20 0.94 3.00
N GLU A 77 -3.88 0.74 2.92
CA GLU A 77 -2.88 1.66 3.49
C GLU A 77 -2.98 3.06 2.87
N LEU A 78 -3.14 3.17 1.54
CA LEU A 78 -3.33 4.45 0.85
C LEU A 78 -4.61 5.17 1.30
N THR A 79 -5.72 4.45 1.37
CA THR A 79 -6.99 5.02 1.83
C THR A 79 -6.88 5.53 3.27
N ALA A 80 -6.19 4.80 4.15
CA ALA A 80 -5.95 5.24 5.52
C ALA A 80 -5.14 6.55 5.57
N LEU A 81 -4.03 6.65 4.82
CA LEU A 81 -3.20 7.85 4.75
C LEU A 81 -3.95 9.06 4.18
N HIS A 82 -4.77 8.86 3.15
CA HIS A 82 -5.63 9.92 2.61
C HIS A 82 -6.68 10.39 3.62
N GLY A 83 -7.27 9.47 4.38
CA GLY A 83 -8.21 9.79 5.45
C GLY A 83 -7.56 10.62 6.55
N GLU A 84 -6.35 10.27 6.97
CA GLU A 84 -5.59 11.03 7.98
C GLU A 84 -5.23 12.43 7.49
N LYS A 85 -4.74 12.55 6.24
CA LYS A 85 -4.47 13.86 5.63
C LYS A 85 -5.71 14.76 5.62
N GLN A 86 -6.87 14.19 5.29
CA GLN A 86 -8.12 14.94 5.26
C GLN A 86 -8.51 15.44 6.65
N ARG A 87 -8.32 14.63 7.71
CA ARG A 87 -8.58 15.05 9.10
C ARG A 87 -7.74 16.26 9.48
N ILE A 88 -6.43 16.21 9.25
CA ILE A 88 -5.51 17.33 9.56
C ILE A 88 -5.93 18.60 8.81
N LEU A 89 -6.29 18.48 7.53
CA LEU A 89 -6.76 19.63 6.74
C LEU A 89 -8.05 20.24 7.30
N THR A 90 -8.98 19.41 7.76
CA THR A 90 -10.24 19.90 8.36
C THR A 90 -10.03 20.56 9.73
N GLU A 91 -9.12 20.03 10.55
CA GLU A 91 -8.74 20.62 11.84
C GLU A 91 -8.07 21.99 11.66
N ASP A 92 -7.14 22.08 10.72
CA ASP A 92 -6.51 23.34 10.32
C ASP A 92 -7.52 24.39 9.84
N ALA A 93 -8.48 23.97 9.01
CA ALA A 93 -9.51 24.86 8.51
C ALA A 93 -10.38 25.40 9.65
N ARG A 94 -10.76 24.55 10.61
CA ARG A 94 -11.51 24.94 11.81
C ARG A 94 -10.72 25.92 12.67
N ALA A 95 -9.45 25.64 12.95
CA ALA A 95 -8.59 26.53 13.75
C ALA A 95 -8.43 27.92 13.11
N LYS A 96 -8.30 27.98 11.78
CA LYS A 96 -8.27 29.25 11.04
C LYS A 96 -9.60 30.00 11.11
N ALA A 97 -10.72 29.30 11.01
CA ALA A 97 -12.05 29.90 11.12
C ALA A 97 -12.26 30.53 12.51
N THR A 98 -11.91 29.82 13.58
CA THR A 98 -11.98 30.33 14.97
C THR A 98 -11.11 31.58 15.17
N LYS A 99 -9.88 31.58 14.64
CA LYS A 99 -8.99 32.75 14.69
C LYS A 99 -9.55 33.95 13.92
N LYS A 100 -10.23 33.70 12.80
CA LYS A 100 -10.86 34.76 11.99
C LYS A 100 -12.08 35.35 12.69
N SER A 101 -12.89 34.54 13.38
CA SER A 101 -14.04 35.03 14.14
C SER A 101 -13.65 35.83 15.38
N SER A 102 -12.46 35.61 15.97
CA SER A 102 -12.01 36.33 17.16
C SER A 102 -11.29 37.67 16.88
N GLY A 103 -11.03 38.00 15.61
CA GLY A 103 -10.31 39.21 15.19
C GLY A 103 -11.15 40.16 14.34
N TRP A 104 -12.49 40.05 14.41
CA TRP A 104 -13.43 40.85 13.62
C TRP A 104 -14.26 41.80 14.51
N TRP A 105 -13.66 42.25 15.61
CA TRP A 105 -14.04 43.39 16.44
C TRP A 105 -12.80 44.22 16.73
#